data_AF-A0A7T1T8G1-F1
#
_entry.id   AF-A0A7T1T8G1-F1
#
_cell.length_a   1.000
_cell.length_b   1.000
_cell.length_c   1.000
_cell.angle_alpha   90.00
_cell.angle_beta   90.00
_cell.angle_gamma   90.00
#
_symmetry.space_group_name_H-M   'P 1'
#
loop_
_entity.id
_entity.type
_entity.pdbx_description
1 polymer ?
#
loop_
_entity_poly.entity_id
_entity_poly.type
_entity_poly.pdbx_seq_one_letter_code
_entity_poly.pdbx_strand_id
1 'polypeptide(L)'
;MRKQAHGMHVLVAGVLVAAVPVATWGLMGQDDAQGLPPSQLDHAYEPLAIPAGVQTALGIGALLLAAAALVLLVRAWRRGTFDRRWWQVLGPLMVAGLIVGAGWRVLTAGVVGANIGAGLVVLFGAPVVVALALWAAGRGVWLALHRSDRGPGAGVGAPSGSPS
;
A
#
# COMPACT_ATOMS: atom_id res chain seq x y z
N MET A 1 -21.75 -14.28 11.98
CA MET A 1 -20.58 -14.73 11.18
C MET A 1 -20.17 -13.74 10.07
N ARG A 2 -21.08 -13.16 9.26
CA ARG A 2 -20.72 -12.23 8.16
C ARG A 2 -19.92 -10.97 8.59
N LYS A 3 -20.20 -10.38 9.76
CA LYS A 3 -19.46 -9.21 10.29
C LYS A 3 -17.99 -9.52 10.61
N GLN A 4 -17.71 -10.72 11.15
CA GLN A 4 -16.35 -11.16 11.47
C GLN A 4 -15.49 -11.36 10.21
N ALA A 5 -16.07 -11.93 9.15
CA ALA A 5 -15.38 -12.10 7.87
C ALA A 5 -15.01 -10.75 7.21
N HIS A 6 -15.88 -9.74 7.36
CA HIS A 6 -15.61 -8.40 6.84
C HIS A 6 -14.47 -7.70 7.61
N GLY A 7 -14.50 -7.74 8.95
CA GLY A 7 -13.43 -7.19 9.79
C GLY A 7 -12.08 -7.84 9.51
N MET A 8 -12.06 -9.16 9.28
CA MET A 8 -10.85 -9.88 8.90
C MET A 8 -10.27 -9.39 7.57
N HIS A 9 -11.09 -9.21 6.52
CA HIS A 9 -10.58 -8.72 5.23
C HIS A 9 -10.01 -7.30 5.32
N VAL A 10 -10.65 -6.42 6.11
CA VAL A 10 -10.15 -5.06 6.35
C VAL A 10 -8.80 -5.09 7.06
N LEU A 11 -8.67 -5.92 8.10
CA LEU A 11 -7.40 -6.11 8.81
C LEU A 11 -6.30 -6.59 7.87
N VAL A 12 -6.55 -7.65 7.10
CA VAL A 12 -5.58 -8.22 6.16
C VAL A 12 -5.19 -7.21 5.08
N ALA A 13 -6.16 -6.43 4.56
CA ALA A 13 -5.88 -5.34 3.62
C ALA A 13 -5.01 -4.24 4.23
N GLY A 14 -5.29 -3.85 5.48
CA GLY A 14 -4.48 -2.89 6.22
C GLY A 14 -3.04 -3.38 6.42
N VAL A 15 -2.88 -4.65 6.81
CA VAL A 15 -1.55 -5.29 6.96
C VAL A 15 -0.79 -5.25 5.64
N LEU A 16 -1.42 -5.61 4.52
CA LEU A 16 -0.78 -5.57 3.21
C LEU A 16 -0.28 -4.16 2.88
N VAL A 17 -1.13 -3.15 3.01
CA VAL A 17 -0.78 -1.76 2.67
C VAL A 17 0.33 -1.21 3.57
N ALA A 18 0.31 -1.53 4.87
CA ALA A 18 1.32 -1.07 5.82
C ALA A 18 2.66 -1.81 5.68
N ALA A 19 2.63 -3.10 5.33
CA ALA A 19 3.84 -3.92 5.23
C ALA A 19 4.69 -3.57 4.00
N VAL A 20 4.06 -3.17 2.89
CA VAL A 20 4.75 -2.85 1.62
C VAL A 20 5.84 -1.76 1.76
N PRO A 21 5.59 -0.56 2.32
CA PRO A 21 6.63 0.45 2.46
C PRO A 21 7.77 -0.03 3.38
N VAL A 22 7.47 -0.76 4.45
CA VAL A 22 8.49 -1.29 5.38
C VAL A 22 9.34 -2.37 4.73
N ALA A 23 8.72 -3.29 3.97
CA ALA A 23 9.43 -4.30 3.20
C ALA A 23 10.37 -3.65 2.19
N THR A 24 9.88 -2.66 1.45
CA THR A 24 10.67 -1.94 0.43
C THR A 24 11.85 -1.24 1.08
N TRP A 25 11.61 -0.44 2.12
CA TRP A 25 12.65 0.28 2.83
C TRP A 25 13.69 -0.67 3.43
N GLY A 26 13.27 -1.70 4.17
CA GLY A 26 14.17 -2.58 4.91
C GLY A 26 15.04 -3.47 4.00
N LEU A 27 14.51 -3.88 2.85
CA LEU A 27 15.22 -4.76 1.90
C LEU A 27 16.12 -4.01 0.93
N MET A 28 15.80 -2.76 0.59
CA MET A 28 16.61 -1.95 -0.32
C MET A 28 17.97 -1.59 0.27
N GLY A 29 18.09 -1.57 1.60
CA GLY A 29 19.35 -1.23 2.28
C GLY A 29 19.73 0.24 2.10
N GLN A 30 20.91 0.60 2.58
CA GLN A 30 21.42 1.98 2.50
C GLN A 30 22.25 2.14 1.22
N ASP A 31 21.88 3.11 0.38
CA ASP A 31 22.52 3.39 -0.92
C ASP A 31 23.53 4.54 -0.83
N ASP A 32 24.51 4.43 0.07
CA ASP A 32 25.56 5.44 0.21
C ASP A 32 26.63 5.31 -0.89
N ALA A 33 27.23 6.44 -1.28
CA ALA A 33 28.33 6.47 -2.23
C ALA A 33 29.53 5.63 -1.71
N GLN A 34 29.95 4.66 -2.52
CA GLN A 34 30.98 3.70 -2.13
C GLN A 34 32.39 4.30 -2.18
N GLY A 35 33.28 3.81 -1.32
CA GLY A 35 34.70 4.18 -1.33
C GLY A 35 35.02 5.53 -0.65
N LEU A 36 34.04 6.13 0.03
CA LEU A 36 34.18 7.39 0.75
C LEU A 36 33.99 7.18 2.26
N PRO A 37 34.73 7.89 3.12
CA PRO A 37 34.47 7.89 4.54
C PRO A 37 33.14 8.62 4.84
N PRO A 38 32.42 8.23 5.92
CA PRO A 38 31.14 8.85 6.28
C PRO A 38 31.18 10.38 6.42
N SER A 39 32.34 10.95 6.81
CA SER A 39 32.53 12.40 6.94
C SER A 39 32.51 13.17 5.62
N GLN A 40 32.49 12.49 4.49
CA GLN A 40 32.44 13.08 3.14
C GLN A 40 31.09 12.86 2.46
N LEU A 41 30.14 12.23 3.14
CA LEU A 41 28.80 11.99 2.63
C LEU A 41 27.88 13.11 3.09
N ASP A 42 27.27 13.78 2.12
CA ASP A 42 26.19 14.74 2.35
C ASP A 42 24.85 13.99 2.25
N HIS A 43 24.06 14.06 3.32
CA HIS A 43 22.72 13.48 3.38
C HIS A 43 21.68 14.59 3.29
N ALA A 44 20.65 14.42 2.45
CA ALA A 44 19.52 15.34 2.44
C ALA A 44 18.68 15.23 3.72
N TYR A 45 18.59 14.01 4.26
CA TYR A 45 18.07 13.70 5.59
C TYR A 45 18.93 12.63 6.26
N GLU A 46 19.17 12.76 7.56
CA GLU A 46 19.94 11.77 8.32
C GLU A 46 19.25 10.40 8.32
N PRO A 47 19.95 9.31 7.96
CA PRO A 47 19.40 7.96 8.05
C PRO A 47 19.09 7.58 9.49
N LEU A 48 18.08 6.73 9.67
CA LEU A 48 17.76 6.17 10.98
C LEU A 48 18.94 5.35 11.49
N ALA A 49 19.37 5.62 12.73
CA ALA A 49 20.44 4.89 13.43
C ALA A 49 20.00 3.48 13.86
N ILE A 50 19.54 2.67 12.91
CA ILE A 50 19.11 1.29 13.07
C ILE A 50 20.19 0.41 12.44
N PRO A 51 20.72 -0.62 13.13
CA PRO A 51 21.70 -1.52 12.54
C PRO A 51 21.18 -2.16 11.25
N ALA A 52 22.03 -2.27 10.22
CA ALA A 52 21.63 -2.79 8.91
C ALA A 52 20.92 -4.16 9.00
N GLY A 53 21.45 -5.06 9.83
CA GLY A 53 20.84 -6.38 10.06
C GLY A 53 19.41 -6.31 10.63
N VAL A 54 19.10 -5.32 11.47
CA VAL A 54 17.74 -5.10 12.00
C VAL A 54 16.83 -4.55 10.91
N GLN A 55 17.31 -3.61 10.09
CA GLN A 55 16.53 -3.08 8.96
C GLN A 55 16.16 -4.20 7.98
N THR A 56 17.12 -5.07 7.64
CA THR A 56 16.89 -6.23 6.77
C THR A 56 15.92 -7.23 7.40
N ALA A 57 16.08 -7.55 8.69
CA ALA A 57 15.16 -8.45 9.39
C ALA A 57 13.72 -7.93 9.40
N LEU A 58 13.53 -6.62 9.65
CA LEU A 58 12.23 -5.96 9.55
C LEU A 58 11.68 -6.01 8.11
N GLY A 59 12.54 -5.77 7.11
CA GLY A 59 12.18 -5.86 5.70
C GLY A 59 11.70 -7.25 5.30
N ILE A 60 12.42 -8.30 5.70
CA ILE A 60 12.04 -9.70 5.47
C ILE A 60 10.72 -10.02 6.18
N GLY A 61 10.59 -9.66 7.46
CA GLY A 61 9.36 -9.88 8.22
C GLY A 61 8.15 -9.22 7.57
N ALA A 62 8.30 -7.95 7.14
CA ALA A 62 7.27 -7.22 6.43
C ALA A 62 6.94 -7.84 5.06
N LEU A 63 7.95 -8.32 4.32
CA LEU A 63 7.73 -9.01 3.04
C LEU A 63 6.90 -10.29 3.24
N LEU A 64 7.24 -11.10 4.25
CA LEU A 64 6.49 -12.33 4.57
C LEU A 64 5.04 -12.00 4.95
N LEU A 65 4.82 -10.95 5.75
CA LEU A 65 3.47 -10.49 6.10
C LEU A 65 2.70 -9.99 4.87
N ALA A 66 3.33 -9.20 4.01
CA ALA A 66 2.72 -8.72 2.77
C ALA A 66 2.33 -9.90 1.85
N ALA A 67 3.24 -10.87 1.67
CA ALA A 67 2.98 -12.05 0.87
C ALA A 67 1.82 -12.89 1.44
N ALA A 68 1.81 -13.13 2.75
CA ALA A 68 0.72 -13.85 3.43
C ALA A 68 -0.62 -13.12 3.26
N ALA A 69 -0.66 -11.80 3.48
CA ALA A 69 -1.86 -10.99 3.32
C ALA A 69 -2.37 -10.98 1.88
N LEU A 70 -1.47 -10.85 0.91
CA LEU A 70 -1.80 -10.92 -0.52
C LEU A 70 -2.41 -12.27 -0.89
N VAL A 71 -1.80 -13.38 -0.46
CA VAL A 71 -2.30 -14.74 -0.70
C VAL A 71 -3.70 -14.93 -0.10
N LEU A 72 -3.91 -14.46 1.12
CA LEU A 72 -5.22 -14.54 1.79
C LEU A 72 -6.29 -13.74 1.04
N LEU A 73 -6.00 -12.52 0.60
CA LEU A 73 -6.94 -11.69 -0.16
C LEU A 73 -7.23 -12.26 -1.55
N VAL A 74 -6.21 -12.77 -2.26
CA VAL A 74 -6.39 -13.44 -3.55
C VAL A 74 -7.22 -14.71 -3.39
N ARG A 75 -6.98 -15.50 -2.34
CA ARG A 75 -7.80 -16.69 -2.03
C ARG A 75 -9.24 -16.31 -1.69
N ALA A 76 -9.45 -15.26 -0.91
CA ALA A 76 -10.78 -14.74 -0.59
C ALA A 76 -11.50 -14.23 -1.84
N TRP A 77 -10.78 -13.58 -2.76
CA TRP A 77 -11.32 -13.16 -4.06
C TRP A 77 -11.75 -14.36 -4.90
N ARG A 78 -10.90 -15.39 -5.03
CA ARG A 78 -11.23 -16.62 -5.79
C ARG A 78 -12.42 -17.38 -5.19
N ARG A 79 -12.62 -17.28 -3.87
CA ARG A 79 -13.76 -17.89 -3.16
C ARG A 79 -15.03 -17.01 -3.17
N GLY A 80 -14.99 -15.84 -3.81
CA GLY A 80 -16.11 -14.91 -3.88
C GLY A 80 -16.43 -14.19 -2.57
N THR A 81 -15.60 -14.31 -1.54
CA THR A 81 -15.80 -13.65 -0.24
C THR A 81 -15.20 -12.24 -0.19
N PHE A 82 -14.34 -11.91 -1.15
CA PHE A 82 -13.75 -10.59 -1.32
C PHE A 82 -14.11 -10.00 -2.70
N ASP A 83 -14.58 -8.76 -2.69
CA ASP A 83 -15.02 -8.05 -3.89
C ASP A 83 -13.81 -7.55 -4.69
N ARG A 84 -13.68 -8.03 -5.93
CA ARG A 84 -12.58 -7.71 -6.85
C ARG A 84 -12.38 -6.22 -7.04
N ARG A 85 -13.43 -5.39 -6.91
CA ARG A 85 -13.34 -3.93 -7.11
C ARG A 85 -12.38 -3.26 -6.11
N TRP A 86 -12.17 -3.86 -4.94
CA TRP A 86 -11.22 -3.33 -3.94
C TRP A 86 -9.76 -3.41 -4.37
N TRP A 87 -9.41 -4.22 -5.37
CA TRP A 87 -8.07 -4.18 -5.97
C TRP A 87 -7.76 -2.83 -6.64
N GLN A 88 -8.78 -2.07 -7.05
CA GLN A 88 -8.61 -0.71 -7.56
C GLN A 88 -8.24 0.31 -6.47
N VAL A 89 -8.36 -0.07 -5.20
CA VAL A 89 -7.93 0.72 -4.04
C VAL A 89 -6.58 0.19 -3.53
N LEU A 90 -6.46 -1.12 -3.35
CA LEU A 90 -5.25 -1.75 -2.82
C LEU A 90 -4.06 -1.63 -3.76
N GLY A 91 -4.25 -1.80 -5.08
CA GLY A 91 -3.18 -1.67 -6.08
C GLY A 91 -2.46 -0.33 -5.99
N PRO A 92 -3.17 0.81 -6.14
CA PRO A 92 -2.59 2.14 -6.00
C PRO A 92 -1.91 2.38 -4.64
N LEU A 93 -2.48 1.90 -3.53
CA LEU A 93 -1.87 2.05 -2.21
C LEU A 93 -0.58 1.24 -2.05
N MET A 94 -0.52 0.04 -2.62
CA MET A 94 0.73 -0.73 -2.65
C MET A 94 1.80 0.00 -3.46
N VAL A 95 1.46 0.52 -4.64
CA VAL A 95 2.40 1.31 -5.46
C VAL A 95 2.88 2.55 -4.71
N ALA A 96 1.97 3.28 -4.05
CA ALA A 96 2.33 4.41 -3.21
C ALA A 96 3.29 3.99 -2.08
N GLY A 97 3.03 2.86 -1.41
CA GLY A 97 3.91 2.29 -0.39
C GLY A 97 5.32 1.95 -0.93
N LEU A 98 5.42 1.38 -2.13
CA LEU A 98 6.71 1.13 -2.79
C LEU A 98 7.48 2.44 -3.01
N ILE A 99 6.81 3.47 -3.56
CA ILE A 99 7.42 4.78 -3.82
C ILE A 99 7.87 5.44 -2.51
N VAL A 100 7.08 5.35 -1.44
CA VAL A 100 7.44 5.91 -0.13
C VAL A 100 8.66 5.19 0.45
N GLY A 101 8.66 3.85 0.46
CA GLY A 101 9.76 3.06 1.01
C GLY A 101 11.08 3.27 0.26
N ALA A 102 11.03 3.26 -1.07
CA ALA A 102 12.20 3.52 -1.92
C ALA A 102 12.63 4.99 -1.87
N GLY A 103 11.66 5.91 -1.92
CA GLY A 103 11.90 7.35 -1.86
C GLY A 103 12.59 7.76 -0.57
N TRP A 104 12.21 7.16 0.57
CA TRP A 104 12.91 7.38 1.83
C TRP A 104 14.39 7.01 1.76
N ARG A 105 14.75 5.89 1.11
CA ARG A 105 16.17 5.52 0.92
C ARG A 105 16.94 6.52 0.08
N VAL A 106 16.34 6.96 -1.01
CA VAL A 106 16.94 7.97 -1.88
C VAL A 106 17.14 9.30 -1.12
N LEU A 107 16.18 9.68 -0.28
CA LEU A 107 16.25 10.88 0.55
C LEU A 107 17.35 10.79 1.63
N THR A 108 17.59 9.61 2.17
CA THR A 108 18.61 9.39 3.21
C THR A 108 19.96 8.92 2.67
N ALA A 109 20.09 8.72 1.36
CA ALA A 109 21.34 8.27 0.74
C ALA A 109 22.43 9.32 0.88
N GLY A 110 23.62 8.90 1.31
CA GLY A 110 24.81 9.73 1.38
C GLY A 110 25.46 9.87 0.01
N VAL A 111 25.58 11.10 -0.48
CA VAL A 111 26.21 11.41 -1.78
C VAL A 111 27.22 12.53 -1.62
N VAL A 112 28.08 12.73 -2.62
CA VAL A 112 28.97 13.90 -2.65
C VAL A 112 28.23 15.06 -3.32
N GLY A 113 27.95 16.12 -2.56
CA GLY A 113 27.24 17.30 -3.07
C GLY A 113 25.72 17.12 -3.15
N ALA A 114 25.09 17.59 -4.24
CA ALA A 114 23.63 17.67 -4.33
C ALA A 114 22.99 16.31 -4.70
N ASN A 115 22.11 15.81 -3.83
CA ASN A 115 21.30 14.62 -4.08
C ASN A 115 20.17 14.91 -5.10
N ILE A 116 20.48 14.76 -6.39
CA ILE A 116 19.49 14.91 -7.49
C ILE A 116 18.34 13.90 -7.35
N GLY A 117 18.64 12.69 -6.84
CA GLY A 117 17.62 11.67 -6.57
C GLY A 117 16.57 12.15 -5.57
N ALA A 118 16.99 12.78 -4.48
CA ALA A 118 16.09 13.38 -3.49
C ALA A 118 15.19 14.45 -4.14
N GLY A 119 15.77 15.30 -4.99
CA GLY A 119 15.01 16.28 -5.76
C GLY A 119 13.93 15.64 -6.65
N LEU A 120 14.26 14.56 -7.37
CA LEU A 120 13.30 13.83 -8.21
C LEU A 120 12.20 13.14 -7.39
N VAL A 121 12.54 12.56 -6.24
CA VAL A 121 11.57 11.94 -5.33
C VAL A 121 10.58 12.98 -4.80
N VAL A 122 11.06 14.17 -4.43
CA VAL A 122 10.18 15.26 -3.96
C VAL A 122 9.34 15.81 -5.10
N LEU A 123 9.95 16.09 -6.25
CA LEU A 123 9.27 16.75 -7.38
C LEU A 123 8.26 15.86 -8.09
N PHE A 124 8.54 14.55 -8.21
CA PHE A 124 7.68 13.61 -8.94
C PHE A 124 7.09 12.52 -8.04
N GLY A 125 7.90 11.94 -7.14
CA GLY A 125 7.44 10.87 -6.26
C GLY A 125 6.32 11.31 -5.33
N ALA A 126 6.47 12.45 -4.64
CA ALA A 126 5.46 12.94 -3.71
C ALA A 126 4.12 13.27 -4.39
N PRO A 127 4.06 14.02 -5.52
CA PRO A 127 2.80 14.23 -6.24
C PRO A 127 2.13 12.93 -6.71
N VAL A 128 2.92 11.95 -7.17
CA VAL A 128 2.39 10.64 -7.58
C VAL A 128 1.79 9.91 -6.38
N VAL A 129 2.48 9.88 -5.24
CA VAL A 129 1.96 9.28 -3.99
C VAL A 129 0.64 9.94 -3.57
N VAL A 130 0.58 11.28 -3.59
CA VAL A 130 -0.64 12.03 -3.26
C VAL A 130 -1.77 11.69 -4.23
N ALA A 131 -1.51 11.66 -5.54
CA ALA A 131 -2.50 11.31 -6.54
C ALA A 131 -3.04 9.88 -6.37
N LEU A 132 -2.16 8.91 -6.10
CA LEU A 132 -2.54 7.51 -5.84
C LEU A 132 -3.37 7.38 -4.55
N ALA A 133 -2.99 8.11 -3.49
CA ALA A 133 -3.71 8.12 -2.23
C ALA A 133 -5.11 8.74 -2.37
N LEU A 134 -5.22 9.88 -3.05
CA LEU A 134 -6.49 10.54 -3.34
C LEU A 134 -7.40 9.65 -4.21
N TRP A 135 -6.84 9.03 -5.24
CA TRP A 135 -7.56 8.06 -6.06
C TRP A 135 -8.09 6.88 -5.23
N ALA A 136 -7.23 6.27 -4.41
CA ALA A 136 -7.60 5.14 -3.57
C ALA A 136 -8.68 5.54 -2.55
N ALA A 137 -8.58 6.71 -1.93
CA ALA A 137 -9.58 7.25 -1.01
C ALA A 137 -10.92 7.48 -1.73
N GLY A 138 -10.92 8.17 -2.87
CA GLY A 138 -12.13 8.44 -3.65
C GLY A 138 -12.82 7.15 -4.11
N ARG A 139 -12.06 6.18 -4.63
CA ARG A 139 -12.59 4.87 -5.03
C ARG A 139 -13.09 4.07 -3.83
N GLY A 140 -12.38 4.10 -2.70
CA GLY A 140 -12.78 3.43 -1.47
C GLY A 140 -14.10 3.96 -0.92
N VAL A 141 -14.24 5.29 -0.86
CA VAL A 141 -15.49 5.96 -0.45
C VAL A 141 -16.62 5.62 -1.43
N TRP A 142 -16.38 5.72 -2.73
CA TRP A 142 -17.39 5.38 -3.75
C TRP A 142 -17.89 3.94 -3.60
N LEU A 143 -16.99 2.97 -3.40
CA LEU A 143 -17.33 1.56 -3.17
C LEU A 143 -18.07 1.33 -1.84
N ALA A 144 -17.73 2.08 -0.79
CA ALA A 144 -18.41 1.99 0.49
C ALA A 144 -19.85 2.51 0.40
N LEU A 145 -20.07 3.62 -0.32
CA LEU A 145 -21.39 4.23 -0.50
C LEU A 145 -22.31 3.39 -1.41
N HIS A 146 -21.80 2.91 -2.56
CA HIS A 146 -22.61 2.15 -3.54
C HIS A 146 -22.81 0.68 -3.18
N ARG A 147 -22.32 0.23 -2.02
CA ARG A 147 -22.67 -1.10 -1.45
C ARG A 147 -24.04 -1.12 -0.81
N SER A 148 -24.56 0.04 -0.41
CA SER A 148 -25.83 0.17 0.32
C SER A 148 -27.06 0.04 -0.59
N ASP A 149 -26.92 0.23 -1.91
CA ASP A 149 -28.05 0.19 -2.86
C ASP A 149 -28.50 -1.23 -3.24
N ARG A 150 -27.84 -2.29 -2.73
CA ARG A 150 -28.29 -3.69 -2.87
C ARG A 150 -29.01 -4.20 -1.62
N GLY A 151 -29.92 -3.40 -1.05
CA GLY A 151 -30.84 -3.79 0.01
C GLY A 151 -32.09 -4.55 -0.53
N PRO A 152 -32.76 -5.37 0.31
CA PRO A 152 -33.63 -6.48 -0.12
C PRO A 152 -35.06 -6.08 -0.54
N GLY A 153 -35.19 -5.34 -1.65
CA GLY A 153 -36.49 -4.83 -2.12
C GLY A 153 -36.88 -5.16 -3.57
N ALA A 154 -36.05 -5.88 -4.33
CA ALA A 154 -36.29 -6.12 -5.76
C ALA A 154 -37.00 -7.46 -6.04
N GLY A 155 -38.01 -7.81 -5.25
CA GLY A 155 -38.79 -9.02 -5.48
C GLY A 155 -39.95 -9.15 -4.52
N VAL A 156 -41.10 -8.58 -4.88
CA VAL A 156 -42.48 -9.11 -4.76
C VAL A 156 -43.38 -7.89 -5.01
N GLY A 157 -43.69 -7.65 -6.27
CA GLY A 157 -44.48 -6.49 -6.69
C GLY A 157 -44.81 -6.54 -8.18
N ALA A 158 -45.18 -7.72 -8.68
CA ALA A 158 -45.89 -7.82 -9.95
C ALA A 158 -47.36 -8.14 -9.61
N PRO A 159 -48.28 -7.17 -9.73
CA PRO A 159 -49.70 -7.46 -9.56
C PRO A 159 -50.16 -8.40 -10.68
N SER A 160 -50.64 -9.57 -10.29
CA SER A 160 -51.38 -10.48 -11.16
C SER A 160 -52.70 -9.80 -11.56
N GLY A 161 -52.72 -9.20 -12.74
CA GLY A 161 -53.91 -8.59 -13.32
C GLY A 161 -54.08 -8.99 -14.77
N SER A 162 -55.00 -9.92 -15.01
CA SER A 162 -55.92 -9.83 -16.16
C SER A 162 -57.10 -10.77 -15.93
N PRO A 163 -58.34 -10.24 -15.83
CA PRO A 163 -59.56 -11.00 -15.96
C PRO A 163 -59.95 -11.10 -17.43
N SER A 164 -60.18 -12.32 -17.94
CA SER A 164 -61.27 -12.76 -18.83
C SER A 164 -60.96 -14.14 -19.38
#